data_AF-A0A9W9C6R9-F1
#
_entry.id   AF-A0A9W9C6R9-F1
#
_cell.length_a   1.000
_cell.length_b   1.000
_cell.length_c   1.000
_cell.angle_alpha   90.00
_cell.angle_beta   90.00
_cell.angle_gamma   90.00
#
_symmetry.space_group_name_H-M   'P 1'
#
loop_
_entity.id
_entity.type
_entity.pdbx_description
1 polymer ?
#
loop_
_entity_poly.entity_id
_entity_poly.type
_entity_poly.pdbx_seq_one_letter_code
_entity_poly.pdbx_strand_id
1 'polypeptide(L)'
;MRASIAFLSFAVAATALNTPRNPHKKKPHAIDPKDFVYVDGLRLKDAKGLHYITGLNYWACLNLAADASQGGNYSRLVTELDQMAAHGVNHLRVMASSEGAPTPQPFRMNPPLMDAPGKYNEKVFRGLDICLDELSKRGIRATMTLNDEWQWSGGFAQYVSWANNNTAIPYPPSWNMTKAPQRPTPGTGWGNYSDTEDGAHTYNEYTTFANQIYTNQLAEQWYKDHIKTVITRKNTVNGKKYNEDATIMTWQLANEPQSLDSFNTSDPLFPWVDRISTYIRSLAPKQLISVGLESKQGEQIFKAVHKAPDVDYATTHCWVQNWGIYDMYNASEANLKVAQDFATAFVANTSRWARDVGKPVFLEEFGMARDNWENADKEYPYLSSASTTHKDAYFRTIIGAVMADFKKGGAYVGTCPWAYGGIWRPETQVMNEFGMVWAGDPPHESPGWYDLYDDDEAMNIVARQQKDVAAWIKRNSTHGY
;
A
#
# COMPACT_ATOMS: atom_id res chain seq x y z
N MET A 1 21.24 70.00 -21.94
CA MET A 1 21.84 68.91 -21.14
C MET A 1 20.83 67.79 -21.04
N ARG A 2 21.04 66.69 -21.77
CA ARG A 2 20.24 65.45 -21.68
C ARG A 2 21.13 64.43 -20.99
N ALA A 3 20.72 63.94 -19.82
CA ALA A 3 21.39 62.84 -19.12
C ALA A 3 20.62 61.55 -19.40
N SER A 4 21.25 60.67 -20.18
CA SER A 4 20.79 59.30 -20.42
C SER A 4 21.28 58.41 -19.28
N ILE A 5 20.36 57.72 -18.61
CA ILE A 5 20.69 56.67 -17.64
C ILE A 5 20.60 55.34 -18.39
N ALA A 6 21.72 54.66 -18.56
CA ALA A 6 21.82 53.32 -19.11
C ALA A 6 21.51 52.29 -18.00
N PHE A 7 20.52 51.43 -18.22
CA PHE A 7 20.29 50.26 -17.40
C PHE A 7 21.24 49.13 -17.85
N LEU A 8 22.16 48.72 -16.98
CA LEU A 8 22.91 47.46 -17.13
C LEU A 8 22.03 46.30 -16.66
N SER A 9 21.61 45.46 -17.59
CA SER A 9 21.02 44.15 -17.32
C SER A 9 22.14 43.12 -17.09
N PHE A 10 22.26 42.60 -15.86
CA PHE A 10 23.09 41.44 -15.55
C PHE A 10 22.35 40.15 -15.92
N ALA A 11 22.82 39.46 -16.96
CA ALA A 11 22.41 38.09 -17.26
C ALA A 11 23.25 37.12 -16.41
N VAL A 12 22.61 36.40 -15.50
CA VAL A 12 23.23 35.27 -14.78
C VAL A 12 23.11 34.03 -15.66
N ALA A 13 24.22 33.63 -16.28
CA ALA A 13 24.32 32.36 -16.98
C ALA A 13 24.46 31.22 -15.96
N ALA A 14 23.42 30.40 -15.80
CA ALA A 14 23.49 29.16 -15.04
C ALA A 14 24.25 28.11 -15.86
N THR A 15 25.54 27.91 -15.57
CA THR A 15 26.30 26.77 -16.08
C THR A 15 25.90 25.52 -15.31
N ALA A 16 25.08 24.67 -15.93
CA ALA A 16 24.85 23.31 -15.45
C ALA A 16 26.16 22.51 -15.59
N LEU A 17 26.79 22.18 -14.46
CA LEU A 17 27.92 21.25 -14.40
C LEU A 17 27.41 19.84 -14.72
N ASN A 18 27.50 19.46 -16.00
CA ASN A 18 27.19 18.13 -16.47
C ASN A 18 28.35 17.19 -16.10
N THR A 19 28.24 16.49 -14.97
CA THR A 19 29.19 15.43 -14.63
C THR A 19 28.84 14.17 -15.41
N PRO A 20 29.79 13.52 -16.11
CA PRO A 20 29.50 12.33 -16.88
C PRO A 20 29.15 11.17 -15.95
N ARG A 21 27.93 10.61 -16.10
CA ARG A 21 27.51 9.38 -15.42
C ARG A 21 28.41 8.23 -15.87
N ASN A 22 29.23 7.72 -14.95
CA ASN A 22 30.00 6.50 -15.16
C ASN A 22 29.07 5.29 -14.94
N PRO A 23 28.73 4.50 -15.98
CA PRO A 23 27.72 3.44 -15.90
C PRO A 23 28.16 2.20 -15.10
N HIS A 24 29.39 2.17 -14.57
CA HIS A 24 29.98 0.98 -13.94
C HIS A 24 30.22 1.06 -12.43
N LYS A 25 29.87 2.16 -11.74
CA LYS A 25 29.89 2.14 -10.26
C LYS A 25 28.61 1.48 -9.75
N LYS A 26 28.72 0.23 -9.25
CA LYS A 26 27.67 -0.39 -8.43
C LYS A 26 27.29 0.61 -7.32
N LYS A 27 26.02 1.01 -7.27
CA LYS A 27 25.50 1.80 -6.16
C LYS A 27 25.54 0.90 -4.92
N PRO A 28 26.12 1.34 -3.79
CA PRO A 28 26.43 0.48 -2.65
C PRO A 28 25.21 -0.21 -2.01
N HIS A 29 24.00 0.26 -2.29
CA HIS A 29 22.75 -0.26 -1.74
C HIS A 29 21.84 -0.94 -2.76
N ALA A 30 22.24 -1.04 -4.03
CA ALA A 30 21.40 -1.63 -5.07
C ALA A 30 21.11 -3.11 -4.79
N ILE A 31 19.86 -3.54 -4.99
CA ILE A 31 19.49 -4.96 -4.90
C ILE A 31 20.17 -5.73 -6.04
N ASP A 32 20.88 -6.81 -5.70
CA ASP A 32 21.45 -7.70 -6.70
C ASP A 32 20.31 -8.38 -7.47
N PRO A 33 20.30 -8.35 -8.81
CA PRO A 33 19.23 -8.97 -9.62
C PRO A 33 19.00 -10.46 -9.36
N LYS A 34 19.92 -11.16 -8.68
CA LYS A 34 19.78 -12.58 -8.33
C LYS A 34 19.33 -12.83 -6.89
N ASP A 35 19.22 -11.78 -6.07
CA ASP A 35 18.95 -11.86 -4.63
C ASP A 35 17.44 -11.87 -4.32
N PHE A 36 16.74 -12.90 -4.81
CA PHE A 36 15.32 -13.12 -4.55
C PHE A 36 15.11 -13.60 -3.11
N VAL A 37 14.07 -13.06 -2.46
CA VAL A 37 13.62 -13.53 -1.15
C VAL A 37 12.86 -14.84 -1.33
N TYR A 38 13.11 -15.82 -0.47
CA TYR A 38 12.43 -17.11 -0.48
C TYR A 38 11.95 -17.50 0.92
N VAL A 39 11.00 -18.43 0.98
CA VAL A 39 10.49 -19.00 2.23
C VAL A 39 11.36 -20.19 2.66
N ASP A 40 11.74 -20.22 3.93
CA ASP A 40 12.39 -21.36 4.60
C ASP A 40 11.66 -21.64 5.91
N GLY A 41 10.79 -22.65 5.90
CA GLY A 41 9.85 -22.93 6.98
C GLY A 41 8.94 -21.74 7.26
N LEU A 42 9.03 -21.19 8.47
CA LEU A 42 8.24 -20.02 8.91
C LEU A 42 9.00 -18.70 8.75
N ARG A 43 10.08 -18.68 7.98
CA ARG A 43 10.97 -17.53 7.80
C ARG A 43 11.08 -17.13 6.34
N LEU A 44 11.50 -15.88 6.16
CA LEU A 44 12.01 -15.39 4.89
C LEU A 44 13.53 -15.37 4.94
N LYS A 45 14.17 -15.71 3.83
CA LYS A 45 15.61 -15.61 3.66
C LYS A 45 15.95 -14.97 2.32
N ASP A 46 17.07 -14.28 2.28
CA ASP A 46 17.72 -13.77 1.06
C ASP A 46 19.20 -14.20 1.07
N ALA A 47 20.00 -13.74 0.11
CA ALA A 47 21.42 -14.11 0.02
C ALA A 47 22.26 -13.71 1.25
N LYS A 48 21.74 -12.82 2.12
CA LYS A 48 22.39 -12.39 3.38
C LYS A 48 21.90 -13.20 4.58
N GLY A 49 20.97 -14.13 4.41
CA GLY A 49 20.41 -14.97 5.45
C GLY A 49 19.00 -14.55 5.85
N LEU A 50 18.72 -14.53 7.16
CA LEU A 50 17.38 -14.25 7.68
C LEU A 50 16.90 -12.85 7.28
N HIS A 51 15.76 -12.81 6.59
CA HIS A 51 15.13 -11.60 6.09
C HIS A 51 13.92 -11.26 6.96
N TYR A 52 13.90 -10.06 7.53
CA TYR A 52 12.77 -9.52 8.29
C TYR A 52 12.28 -8.24 7.63
N ILE A 53 10.97 -8.12 7.45
CA ILE A 53 10.36 -7.01 6.76
C ILE A 53 10.12 -5.87 7.75
N THR A 54 10.76 -4.73 7.51
CA THR A 54 10.42 -3.46 8.14
C THR A 54 9.91 -2.55 7.04
N GLY A 55 8.60 -2.61 6.80
CA GLY A 55 7.97 -1.99 5.65
C GLY A 55 7.10 -0.77 5.97
N LEU A 56 6.58 -0.15 4.91
CA LEU A 56 5.50 0.84 4.92
C LEU A 56 4.59 0.65 3.70
N ASN A 57 3.30 0.92 3.83
CA ASN A 57 2.42 1.03 2.66
C ASN A 57 2.66 2.37 1.96
N TYR A 58 2.85 2.30 0.64
CA TYR A 58 3.12 3.46 -0.20
C TYR A 58 2.47 3.25 -1.58
N TRP A 59 1.15 3.02 -1.57
CA TRP A 59 0.35 2.69 -2.75
C TRP A 59 0.45 3.76 -3.85
N ALA A 60 0.63 5.04 -3.46
CA ALA A 60 0.77 6.16 -4.39
C ALA A 60 2.10 6.18 -5.17
N CYS A 61 3.04 5.25 -4.92
CA CYS A 61 4.34 5.20 -5.60
C CYS A 61 4.18 5.23 -7.13
N LEU A 62 3.21 4.48 -7.67
CA LEU A 62 2.89 4.44 -9.10
C LEU A 62 2.64 5.85 -9.66
N ASN A 63 1.69 6.59 -9.07
CA ASN A 63 1.27 7.88 -9.58
C ASN A 63 2.25 8.99 -9.23
N LEU A 64 2.85 9.00 -8.04
CA LEU A 64 3.88 9.98 -7.68
C LEU A 64 5.13 9.87 -8.56
N ALA A 65 5.47 8.66 -9.01
CA ALA A 65 6.57 8.42 -9.93
C ALA A 65 6.23 8.68 -11.41
N ALA A 66 4.94 8.85 -11.74
CA ALA A 66 4.51 9.06 -13.11
C ALA A 66 5.02 10.41 -13.67
N ASP A 67 4.83 10.59 -14.98
CA ASP A 67 5.16 11.84 -15.66
C ASP A 67 4.40 13.02 -15.02
N ALA A 68 5.02 14.19 -14.95
CA ALA A 68 4.38 15.39 -14.39
C ALA A 68 3.09 15.76 -15.15
N SER A 69 3.01 15.46 -16.45
CA SER A 69 1.77 15.63 -17.23
C SER A 69 0.64 14.67 -16.85
N GLN A 70 0.89 13.75 -15.91
CA GLN A 70 -0.07 12.81 -15.34
C GLN A 70 -0.24 13.02 -13.82
N GLY A 71 0.15 14.18 -13.31
CA GLY A 71 0.01 14.52 -11.89
C GLY A 71 1.09 13.91 -10.98
N GLY A 72 2.17 13.39 -11.57
CA GLY A 72 3.32 12.85 -10.84
C GLY A 72 4.22 13.93 -10.25
N ASN A 73 4.93 13.57 -9.17
CA ASN A 73 5.85 14.45 -8.45
C ASN A 73 7.11 13.68 -8.05
N TYR A 74 8.01 13.52 -9.03
CA TYR A 74 9.25 12.76 -8.86
C TYR A 74 10.16 13.31 -7.75
N SER A 75 10.23 14.63 -7.55
CA SER A 75 11.03 15.21 -6.46
C SER A 75 10.51 14.82 -5.08
N ARG A 76 9.18 14.80 -4.91
CA ARG A 76 8.54 14.34 -3.69
C ARG A 76 8.81 12.85 -3.46
N LEU A 77 8.61 12.02 -4.49
CA LEU A 77 8.91 10.60 -4.44
C LEU A 77 10.33 10.33 -3.93
N VAL A 78 11.34 10.98 -4.53
CA VAL A 78 12.74 10.80 -4.13
C VAL A 78 12.97 11.19 -2.67
N THR A 79 12.40 12.32 -2.24
CA THR A 79 12.49 12.80 -0.85
C THR A 79 11.91 11.80 0.13
N GLU A 80 10.71 11.30 -0.16
CA GLU A 80 9.98 10.34 0.69
C GLU A 80 10.68 8.98 0.73
N LEU A 81 11.21 8.50 -0.39
CA LEU A 81 12.02 7.28 -0.43
C LEU A 81 13.34 7.41 0.36
N ASP A 82 13.98 8.58 0.31
CA ASP A 82 15.18 8.87 1.11
C ASP A 82 14.86 8.91 2.61
N GLN A 83 13.72 9.52 2.98
CA GLN A 83 13.22 9.55 4.37
C GLN A 83 12.95 8.13 4.88
N MET A 84 12.24 7.30 4.11
CA MET A 84 11.97 5.90 4.48
C MET A 84 13.27 5.09 4.62
N ALA A 85 14.19 5.21 3.65
CA ALA A 85 15.48 4.52 3.70
C ALA A 85 16.32 4.95 4.92
N ALA A 86 16.30 6.23 5.29
CA ALA A 86 17.01 6.74 6.47
C ALA A 86 16.47 6.15 7.79
N HIS A 87 15.19 5.77 7.84
CA HIS A 87 14.56 5.06 8.96
C HIS A 87 14.74 3.53 8.87
N GLY A 88 15.49 3.04 7.90
CA GLY A 88 15.78 1.61 7.75
C GLY A 88 14.64 0.79 7.12
N VAL A 89 13.63 1.45 6.55
CA VAL A 89 12.59 0.77 5.77
C VAL A 89 13.26 -0.01 4.64
N ASN A 90 12.97 -1.31 4.56
CA ASN A 90 13.56 -2.21 3.57
C ASN A 90 12.54 -2.81 2.60
N HIS A 91 11.26 -2.45 2.76
CA HIS A 91 10.18 -2.98 1.95
C HIS A 91 9.06 -1.96 1.81
N LEU A 92 8.44 -1.86 0.63
CA LEU A 92 7.19 -1.14 0.45
C LEU A 92 6.13 -2.05 -0.14
N ARG A 93 4.92 -1.95 0.39
CA ARG A 93 3.74 -2.49 -0.28
C ARG A 93 3.16 -1.38 -1.16
N VAL A 94 3.09 -1.64 -2.47
CA VAL A 94 2.72 -0.65 -3.49
C VAL A 94 1.57 -1.18 -4.35
N MET A 95 0.79 -0.27 -4.91
CA MET A 95 -0.27 -0.62 -5.84
C MET A 95 0.29 -0.73 -7.26
N ALA A 96 0.03 -1.85 -7.92
CA ALA A 96 0.46 -2.16 -9.28
C ALA A 96 -0.72 -2.23 -10.27
N SER A 97 -1.92 -1.83 -9.83
CA SER A 97 -3.14 -1.76 -10.62
C SER A 97 -3.88 -0.43 -10.38
N SER A 98 -4.68 0.00 -11.36
CA SER A 98 -5.73 1.00 -11.16
C SER A 98 -6.54 1.11 -12.45
N GLU A 99 -7.85 1.02 -12.30
CA GLU A 99 -8.81 0.84 -13.38
C GLU A 99 -9.63 2.11 -13.60
N GLY A 100 -9.63 2.57 -14.85
CA GLY A 100 -10.48 3.65 -15.34
C GLY A 100 -11.91 3.19 -15.61
N ALA A 101 -12.63 4.02 -16.35
CA ALA A 101 -13.96 3.72 -16.85
C ALA A 101 -14.27 4.60 -18.07
N PRO A 102 -15.28 4.26 -18.88
CA PRO A 102 -15.69 5.10 -20.02
C PRO A 102 -16.13 6.52 -19.63
N THR A 103 -16.55 6.71 -18.38
CA THR A 103 -16.91 8.00 -17.78
C THR A 103 -16.12 8.20 -16.49
N PRO A 104 -15.82 9.45 -16.09
CA PRO A 104 -15.16 9.72 -14.81
C PRO A 104 -15.92 9.06 -13.65
N GLN A 105 -15.18 8.35 -12.80
CA GLN A 105 -15.71 7.68 -11.62
C GLN A 105 -15.14 8.32 -10.35
N PRO A 106 -15.93 8.44 -9.27
CA PRO A 106 -15.48 9.02 -8.02
C PRO A 106 -14.60 8.03 -7.22
N PHE A 107 -14.04 8.53 -6.12
CA PHE A 107 -13.43 7.76 -5.02
C PHE A 107 -12.19 6.94 -5.37
N ARG A 108 -11.58 7.15 -6.55
CA ARG A 108 -10.46 6.35 -7.04
C ARG A 108 -9.27 7.14 -7.55
N MET A 109 -8.14 6.46 -7.67
CA MET A 109 -6.90 6.96 -8.28
C MET A 109 -7.15 7.49 -9.70
N ASN A 110 -6.61 8.68 -9.98
CA ASN A 110 -6.71 9.32 -11.30
C ASN A 110 -5.42 10.11 -11.62
N PRO A 111 -4.83 9.98 -12.82
CA PRO A 111 -5.19 9.07 -13.91
C PRO A 111 -4.94 7.59 -13.55
N PRO A 112 -5.76 6.66 -14.08
CA PRO A 112 -5.59 5.23 -13.83
C PRO A 112 -4.42 4.66 -14.65
N LEU A 113 -3.92 3.50 -14.23
CA LEU A 113 -2.95 2.72 -14.99
C LEU A 113 -3.59 2.12 -16.25
N MET A 114 -4.81 1.60 -16.14
CA MET A 114 -5.55 0.93 -17.19
C MET A 114 -6.88 1.62 -17.44
N ASP A 115 -6.98 2.41 -18.51
CA ASP A 115 -8.19 3.18 -18.86
C ASP A 115 -9.39 2.28 -19.18
N ALA A 116 -9.12 1.13 -19.81
CA ALA A 116 -10.09 0.08 -20.16
C ALA A 116 -9.36 -1.26 -20.30
N PRO A 117 -10.04 -2.42 -20.32
CA PRO A 117 -9.38 -3.72 -20.43
C PRO A 117 -8.35 -3.77 -21.58
N GLY A 118 -7.08 -4.00 -21.23
CA GLY A 118 -5.96 -4.07 -22.17
C GLY A 118 -5.46 -2.73 -22.73
N LYS A 119 -6.05 -1.60 -22.35
CA LYS A 119 -5.62 -0.25 -22.75
C LYS A 119 -4.95 0.47 -21.59
N TYR A 120 -3.62 0.54 -21.66
CA TYR A 120 -2.79 1.11 -20.60
C TYR A 120 -2.39 2.56 -20.89
N ASN A 121 -2.41 3.36 -19.84
CA ASN A 121 -1.76 4.64 -19.82
C ASN A 121 -0.25 4.44 -19.59
N GLU A 122 0.52 4.37 -20.69
CA GLU A 122 1.96 4.12 -20.63
C GLU A 122 2.73 5.17 -19.81
N LYS A 123 2.24 6.42 -19.73
CA LYS A 123 2.89 7.46 -18.92
C LYS A 123 2.75 7.19 -17.41
N VAL A 124 1.60 6.63 -16.99
CA VAL A 124 1.39 6.15 -15.62
C VAL A 124 2.16 4.85 -15.38
N PHE A 125 2.16 3.93 -16.35
CA PHE A 125 2.89 2.66 -16.24
C PHE A 125 4.41 2.86 -16.06
N ARG A 126 5.00 3.86 -16.74
CA ARG A 126 6.39 4.26 -16.51
C ARG A 126 6.66 4.74 -15.09
N GLY A 127 5.64 5.20 -14.35
CA GLY A 127 5.74 5.49 -12.93
C GLY A 127 6.14 4.25 -12.12
N LEU A 128 5.57 3.08 -12.43
CA LEU A 128 5.97 1.82 -11.80
C LEU A 128 7.42 1.44 -12.13
N ASP A 129 7.85 1.70 -13.38
CA ASP A 129 9.24 1.45 -13.81
C ASP A 129 10.21 2.30 -12.96
N ILE A 130 9.88 3.57 -12.76
CA ILE A 130 10.65 4.53 -11.96
C ILE A 130 10.62 4.15 -10.47
N CYS A 131 9.45 3.80 -9.93
CA CYS A 131 9.28 3.36 -8.55
C CYS A 131 10.24 2.21 -8.25
N LEU A 132 10.20 1.11 -9.02
CA LEU A 132 11.09 -0.03 -8.82
C LEU A 132 12.58 0.33 -8.96
N ASP A 133 12.94 1.18 -9.92
CA ASP A 133 14.33 1.61 -10.08
C ASP A 133 14.81 2.44 -8.87
N GLU A 134 13.96 3.31 -8.32
CA GLU A 134 14.25 4.11 -7.13
C GLU A 134 14.29 3.28 -5.84
N LEU A 135 13.41 2.28 -5.69
CA LEU A 135 13.44 1.34 -4.57
C LEU A 135 14.73 0.53 -4.58
N SER A 136 15.09 -0.02 -5.75
CA SER A 136 16.30 -0.82 -5.92
C SER A 136 17.55 -0.04 -5.49
N LYS A 137 17.67 1.25 -5.88
CA LYS A 137 18.81 2.13 -5.51
C LYS A 137 19.02 2.26 -4.00
N ARG A 138 17.97 2.06 -3.20
CA ARG A 138 17.95 2.21 -1.74
C ARG A 138 17.96 0.87 -1.00
N GLY A 139 17.97 -0.26 -1.72
CA GLY A 139 17.89 -1.58 -1.11
C GLY A 139 16.50 -1.92 -0.59
N ILE A 140 15.47 -1.25 -1.10
CA ILE A 140 14.06 -1.45 -0.71
C ILE A 140 13.42 -2.43 -1.69
N ARG A 141 12.73 -3.44 -1.17
CA ARG A 141 11.95 -4.42 -1.95
C ARG A 141 10.47 -4.03 -2.04
N ALA A 142 9.73 -4.65 -2.95
CA ALA A 142 8.32 -4.36 -3.19
C ALA A 142 7.42 -5.59 -3.07
N THR A 143 6.29 -5.43 -2.38
CA THR A 143 5.07 -6.20 -2.67
C THR A 143 4.28 -5.45 -3.73
N MET A 144 3.99 -6.13 -4.85
CA MET A 144 3.25 -5.58 -5.98
C MET A 144 1.81 -6.09 -5.94
N THR A 145 0.89 -5.24 -5.47
CA THR A 145 -0.53 -5.57 -5.35
C THR A 145 -1.23 -5.40 -6.70
N LEU A 146 -1.79 -6.49 -7.25
CA LEU A 146 -2.21 -6.57 -8.66
C LEU A 146 -3.69 -6.26 -8.90
N ASN A 147 -4.49 -6.10 -7.84
CA ASN A 147 -5.88 -5.69 -7.89
C ASN A 147 -6.32 -5.21 -6.50
N ASP A 148 -7.59 -4.88 -6.34
CA ASP A 148 -8.14 -4.33 -5.12
C ASP A 148 -9.59 -4.78 -4.97
N GLU A 149 -9.98 -5.22 -3.77
CA GLU A 149 -11.39 -5.39 -3.45
C GLU A 149 -12.10 -4.04 -3.52
N TRP A 150 -11.45 -2.99 -3.00
CA TRP A 150 -12.06 -1.70 -2.78
C TRP A 150 -12.02 -0.80 -4.01
N GLN A 151 -12.85 0.22 -3.97
CA GLN A 151 -13.14 1.09 -5.09
C GLN A 151 -12.02 2.09 -5.38
N TRP A 152 -11.04 2.24 -4.49
CA TRP A 152 -10.10 3.36 -4.54
C TRP A 152 -9.02 3.23 -5.61
N SER A 153 -8.85 2.05 -6.18
CA SER A 153 -8.12 1.87 -7.44
C SER A 153 -9.04 1.44 -8.58
N GLY A 154 -10.37 1.41 -8.39
CA GLY A 154 -11.34 0.81 -9.30
C GLY A 154 -11.61 -0.65 -8.95
N GLY A 155 -10.59 -1.50 -9.04
CA GLY A 155 -10.58 -2.83 -8.41
C GLY A 155 -11.56 -3.84 -9.01
N PHE A 156 -11.87 -4.87 -8.23
CA PHE A 156 -12.76 -5.99 -8.61
C PHE A 156 -14.10 -5.52 -9.16
N ALA A 157 -14.73 -4.54 -8.49
CA ALA A 157 -15.98 -3.97 -8.95
C ALA A 157 -15.87 -3.36 -10.35
N GLN A 158 -14.73 -2.75 -10.71
CA GLN A 158 -14.54 -2.20 -12.05
C GLN A 158 -14.40 -3.29 -13.13
N TYR A 159 -13.73 -4.41 -12.84
CA TYR A 159 -13.69 -5.56 -13.74
C TYR A 159 -15.09 -6.17 -13.95
N VAL A 160 -15.86 -6.33 -12.87
CA VAL A 160 -17.25 -6.82 -12.93
C VAL A 160 -18.14 -5.85 -13.72
N SER A 161 -18.01 -4.55 -13.48
CA SER A 161 -18.72 -3.51 -14.21
C SER A 161 -18.44 -3.60 -15.71
N TRP A 162 -17.17 -3.66 -16.13
CA TRP A 162 -16.82 -3.83 -17.54
C TRP A 162 -17.41 -5.10 -18.14
N ALA A 163 -17.36 -6.22 -17.42
CA ALA A 163 -17.82 -7.51 -17.93
C ALA A 163 -19.35 -7.56 -18.09
N ASN A 164 -20.05 -6.73 -17.32
CA ASN A 164 -21.51 -6.62 -17.32
C ASN A 164 -21.98 -5.36 -18.08
N ASN A 165 -21.32 -4.98 -19.17
CA ASN A 165 -21.69 -3.83 -20.01
C ASN A 165 -21.66 -2.47 -19.30
N ASN A 166 -20.65 -2.23 -18.47
CA ASN A 166 -20.47 -1.00 -17.67
C ASN A 166 -21.64 -0.74 -16.71
N THR A 167 -22.14 -1.79 -16.04
CA THR A 167 -23.14 -1.62 -14.98
C THR A 167 -22.64 -0.70 -13.87
N ALA A 168 -23.54 0.11 -13.31
CA ALA A 168 -23.22 0.99 -12.19
C ALA A 168 -22.67 0.20 -10.99
N ILE A 169 -21.59 0.71 -10.40
CA ILE A 169 -20.97 0.14 -9.21
C ILE A 169 -21.72 0.70 -7.98
N PRO A 170 -22.17 -0.15 -7.04
CA PRO A 170 -22.85 0.29 -5.83
C PRO A 170 -21.83 0.79 -4.79
N TYR A 171 -21.26 1.98 -5.01
CA TYR A 171 -20.21 2.52 -4.12
C TYR A 171 -20.71 2.67 -2.68
N PRO A 172 -19.92 2.24 -1.67
CA PRO A 172 -20.22 2.47 -0.27
C PRO A 172 -19.87 3.90 0.15
N PRO A 173 -20.21 4.34 1.39
CA PRO A 173 -19.75 5.62 1.93
C PRO A 173 -18.26 5.83 1.69
N SER A 174 -17.93 6.87 0.94
CA SER A 174 -16.58 7.17 0.48
C SER A 174 -16.33 8.67 0.56
N TRP A 175 -15.08 9.06 0.80
CA TRP A 175 -14.71 10.46 0.86
C TRP A 175 -14.95 11.17 -0.47
N ASN A 176 -15.83 12.18 -0.46
CA ASN A 176 -16.10 13.01 -1.61
C ASN A 176 -15.45 14.38 -1.44
N MET A 177 -14.31 14.58 -2.11
CA MET A 177 -13.58 15.85 -2.12
C MET A 177 -14.38 17.03 -2.67
N THR A 178 -15.49 16.80 -3.38
CA THR A 178 -16.37 17.85 -3.92
C THR A 178 -17.57 18.16 -3.02
N LYS A 179 -17.83 17.34 -2.00
CA LYS A 179 -18.90 17.57 -1.02
C LYS A 179 -18.53 18.69 -0.05
N ALA A 180 -19.52 19.42 0.45
CA ALA A 180 -19.28 20.50 1.41
C ALA A 180 -18.64 19.96 2.72
N PRO A 181 -17.76 20.73 3.40
CA PRO A 181 -17.44 22.13 3.14
C PRO A 181 -16.40 22.32 2.03
N GLN A 182 -16.78 23.10 1.00
CA GLN A 182 -15.90 23.63 -0.04
C GLN A 182 -15.57 25.09 0.26
N ARG A 183 -14.38 25.54 -0.15
CA ARG A 183 -13.94 26.94 0.04
C ARG A 183 -14.17 27.76 -1.24
N PRO A 184 -14.08 29.11 -1.18
CA PRO A 184 -14.36 29.96 -2.34
C PRO A 184 -13.48 29.71 -3.57
N THR A 185 -12.29 29.12 -3.38
CA THR A 185 -11.38 28.78 -4.49
C THR A 185 -11.77 27.40 -5.05
N PRO A 186 -12.03 27.27 -6.36
CA PRO A 186 -12.34 25.97 -6.97
C PRO A 186 -11.25 24.94 -6.72
N GLY A 187 -11.67 23.69 -6.43
CA GLY A 187 -10.74 22.60 -6.12
C GLY A 187 -10.12 22.67 -4.72
N THR A 188 -10.68 23.52 -3.85
CA THR A 188 -10.26 23.64 -2.44
C THR A 188 -11.40 23.38 -1.48
N GLY A 189 -11.07 22.75 -0.36
CA GLY A 189 -12.04 22.33 0.63
C GLY A 189 -11.57 21.05 1.31
N TRP A 190 -12.39 20.58 2.23
CA TRP A 190 -12.09 19.36 2.97
C TRP A 190 -12.74 18.14 2.32
N GLY A 191 -13.95 18.31 1.78
CA GLY A 191 -14.78 17.18 1.38
C GLY A 191 -15.57 16.62 2.57
N ASN A 192 -16.38 15.60 2.30
CA ASN A 192 -17.05 14.82 3.34
C ASN A 192 -17.39 13.43 2.80
N TYR A 193 -17.68 12.48 3.68
CA TYR A 193 -18.15 11.17 3.27
C TYR A 193 -19.49 11.29 2.54
N SER A 194 -19.63 10.51 1.47
CA SER A 194 -20.91 10.29 0.82
C SER A 194 -21.85 9.53 1.74
N ASP A 195 -23.13 9.86 1.68
CA ASP A 195 -24.19 9.21 2.42
C ASP A 195 -25.31 8.71 1.48
N THR A 196 -26.41 8.23 2.04
CA THR A 196 -27.53 7.71 1.25
C THR A 196 -28.19 8.78 0.38
N GLU A 197 -28.11 10.07 0.73
CA GLU A 197 -28.62 11.16 -0.10
C GLU A 197 -27.75 11.38 -1.34
N ASP A 198 -26.45 11.07 -1.25
CA ASP A 198 -25.53 11.05 -2.40
C ASP A 198 -25.60 9.74 -3.21
N GLY A 199 -26.41 8.76 -2.77
CA GLY A 199 -26.54 7.45 -3.42
C GLY A 199 -25.53 6.40 -2.93
N ALA A 200 -24.94 6.56 -1.75
CA ALA A 200 -24.07 5.54 -1.17
C ALA A 200 -24.86 4.26 -0.81
N HIS A 201 -24.32 3.12 -1.21
CA HIS A 201 -24.81 1.78 -0.88
C HIS A 201 -24.14 1.24 0.38
N THR A 202 -24.56 0.08 0.88
CA THR A 202 -23.84 -0.59 1.98
C THR A 202 -22.55 -1.25 1.50
N TYR A 203 -21.58 -1.41 2.40
CA TYR A 203 -20.38 -2.21 2.11
C TYR A 203 -20.73 -3.65 1.69
N ASN A 204 -21.79 -4.24 2.23
CA ASN A 204 -22.22 -5.60 1.86
C ASN A 204 -22.75 -5.67 0.42
N GLU A 205 -23.50 -4.65 -0.03
CA GLU A 205 -23.92 -4.58 -1.44
C GLU A 205 -22.70 -4.41 -2.36
N TYR A 206 -21.74 -3.58 -1.96
CA TYR A 206 -20.49 -3.40 -2.70
C TYR A 206 -19.68 -4.69 -2.81
N THR A 207 -19.38 -5.37 -1.70
CA THR A 207 -18.59 -6.62 -1.72
C THR A 207 -19.33 -7.74 -2.44
N THR A 208 -20.66 -7.83 -2.31
CA THR A 208 -21.47 -8.78 -3.10
C THR A 208 -21.32 -8.55 -4.60
N PHE A 209 -21.24 -7.29 -5.03
CA PHE A 209 -21.00 -6.93 -6.42
C PHE A 209 -19.56 -7.23 -6.84
N ALA A 210 -18.56 -6.79 -6.07
CA ALA A 210 -17.14 -6.97 -6.35
C ALA A 210 -16.74 -8.46 -6.42
N ASN A 211 -17.21 -9.28 -5.48
CA ASN A 211 -16.94 -10.72 -5.40
C ASN A 211 -17.43 -11.54 -6.60
N GLN A 212 -18.24 -10.95 -7.50
CA GLN A 212 -18.60 -11.60 -8.75
C GLN A 212 -17.38 -11.89 -9.63
N ILE A 213 -16.24 -11.19 -9.44
CA ILE A 213 -14.99 -11.48 -10.15
C ILE A 213 -14.53 -12.93 -9.96
N TYR A 214 -14.86 -13.56 -8.81
CA TYR A 214 -14.45 -14.93 -8.51
C TYR A 214 -15.11 -15.98 -9.41
N THR A 215 -16.22 -15.63 -10.06
CA THR A 215 -17.01 -16.53 -10.92
C THR A 215 -17.28 -15.98 -12.32
N ASN A 216 -17.11 -14.67 -12.55
CA ASN A 216 -17.26 -14.04 -13.85
C ASN A 216 -16.01 -14.30 -14.71
N GLN A 217 -16.15 -15.19 -15.70
CA GLN A 217 -15.06 -15.64 -16.56
C GLN A 217 -14.41 -14.51 -17.37
N LEU A 218 -15.19 -13.53 -17.84
CA LEU A 218 -14.66 -12.42 -18.63
C LEU A 218 -13.87 -11.44 -17.75
N ALA A 219 -14.40 -11.12 -16.56
CA ALA A 219 -13.70 -10.31 -15.58
C ALA A 219 -12.37 -10.96 -15.14
N GLU A 220 -12.39 -12.26 -14.81
CA GLU A 220 -11.18 -13.01 -14.47
C GLU A 220 -10.17 -13.04 -15.63
N GLN A 221 -10.63 -13.20 -16.87
CA GLN A 221 -9.75 -13.21 -18.03
C GLN A 221 -9.04 -11.87 -18.21
N TRP A 222 -9.75 -10.74 -18.12
CA TRP A 222 -9.11 -9.42 -18.20
C TRP A 222 -8.16 -9.15 -17.04
N TYR A 223 -8.48 -9.63 -15.84
CA TYR A 223 -7.56 -9.55 -14.72
C TYR A 223 -6.29 -10.40 -14.96
N LYS A 224 -6.40 -11.61 -15.52
CA LYS A 224 -5.23 -12.40 -15.95
C LYS A 224 -4.41 -11.69 -17.03
N ASP A 225 -5.06 -11.01 -17.96
CA ASP A 225 -4.37 -10.19 -18.97
C ASP A 225 -3.59 -9.03 -18.32
N HIS A 226 -4.15 -8.42 -17.27
CA HIS A 226 -3.45 -7.42 -16.45
C HIS A 226 -2.24 -8.00 -15.73
N ILE A 227 -2.43 -9.10 -14.99
CA ILE A 227 -1.35 -9.84 -14.32
C ILE A 227 -0.20 -10.11 -15.30
N LYS A 228 -0.52 -10.70 -16.46
CA LYS A 228 0.48 -11.01 -17.48
C LYS A 228 1.21 -9.76 -17.97
N THR A 229 0.47 -8.68 -18.21
CA THR A 229 1.05 -7.42 -18.71
C THR A 229 2.04 -6.83 -17.70
N VAL A 230 1.66 -6.75 -16.42
CA VAL A 230 2.54 -6.21 -15.36
C VAL A 230 3.72 -7.13 -15.10
N ILE A 231 3.50 -8.43 -14.90
CA ILE A 231 4.57 -9.37 -14.54
C ILE A 231 5.61 -9.50 -15.66
N THR A 232 5.20 -9.43 -16.93
CA THR A 232 6.11 -9.55 -18.08
C THR A 232 6.64 -8.21 -18.60
N ARG A 233 6.27 -7.09 -17.96
CA ARG A 233 6.72 -5.74 -18.30
C ARG A 233 8.24 -5.66 -18.29
N LYS A 234 8.80 -4.98 -19.29
CA LYS A 234 10.20 -4.57 -19.32
C LYS A 234 10.31 -3.13 -18.82
N ASN A 235 11.00 -2.94 -17.71
CA ASN A 235 11.26 -1.64 -17.10
C ASN A 235 11.95 -0.70 -18.10
N THR A 236 11.35 0.46 -18.40
CA THR A 236 11.92 1.42 -19.37
C THR A 236 13.12 2.21 -18.85
N VAL A 237 13.36 2.22 -17.54
CA VAL A 237 14.47 2.94 -16.91
C VAL A 237 15.75 2.09 -16.90
N ASN A 238 15.64 0.81 -16.52
CA ASN A 238 16.80 -0.07 -16.32
C ASN A 238 16.82 -1.32 -17.21
N GLY A 239 15.76 -1.56 -18.00
CA GLY A 239 15.70 -2.64 -18.99
C GLY A 239 15.42 -4.04 -18.44
N LYS A 240 15.28 -4.21 -17.11
CA LYS A 240 14.92 -5.50 -16.50
C LYS A 240 13.48 -5.88 -16.82
N LYS A 241 13.20 -7.18 -16.90
CA LYS A 241 11.81 -7.65 -16.85
C LYS A 241 11.37 -7.75 -15.39
N TYR A 242 10.12 -7.42 -15.10
CA TYR A 242 9.60 -7.42 -13.72
C TYR A 242 9.68 -8.82 -13.09
N ASN A 243 9.31 -9.86 -13.82
CA ASN A 243 9.49 -11.25 -13.39
C ASN A 243 10.95 -11.73 -13.25
N GLU A 244 11.93 -10.88 -13.57
CA GLU A 244 13.35 -11.12 -13.42
C GLU A 244 14.04 -10.09 -12.50
N ASP A 245 13.26 -9.24 -11.81
CA ASP A 245 13.79 -8.20 -10.92
C ASP A 245 13.57 -8.58 -9.44
N ALA A 246 14.65 -8.91 -8.74
CA ALA A 246 14.66 -9.21 -7.31
C ALA A 246 14.30 -8.00 -6.41
N THR A 247 14.14 -6.81 -6.98
CA THR A 247 13.50 -5.68 -6.30
C THR A 247 12.04 -5.99 -5.97
N ILE A 248 11.36 -6.77 -6.82
CA ILE A 248 10.02 -7.30 -6.53
C ILE A 248 10.20 -8.54 -5.67
N MET A 249 9.76 -8.46 -4.43
CA MET A 249 9.75 -9.58 -3.50
C MET A 249 8.51 -10.44 -3.71
N THR A 250 7.34 -9.82 -3.81
CA THR A 250 6.05 -10.52 -3.84
C THR A 250 5.13 -9.99 -4.93
N TRP A 251 4.45 -10.91 -5.61
CA TRP A 251 3.22 -10.64 -6.35
C TRP A 251 2.02 -10.92 -5.45
N GLN A 252 1.20 -9.92 -5.20
CA GLN A 252 0.02 -10.06 -4.36
C GLN A 252 -1.25 -10.05 -5.21
N LEU A 253 -2.13 -11.03 -4.99
CA LEU A 253 -3.36 -11.20 -5.77
C LEU A 253 -4.17 -9.91 -5.77
N ALA A 254 -4.61 -9.47 -4.60
CA ALA A 254 -5.36 -8.23 -4.47
C ALA A 254 -5.18 -7.63 -3.08
N ASN A 255 -5.56 -6.37 -2.93
CA ASN A 255 -5.80 -5.78 -1.64
C ASN A 255 -7.13 -6.29 -1.07
N GLU A 256 -7.09 -6.90 0.12
CA GLU A 256 -8.25 -7.26 0.96
C GLU A 256 -9.40 -8.03 0.26
N PRO A 257 -9.15 -9.10 -0.52
CA PRO A 257 -10.25 -9.87 -1.11
C PRO A 257 -11.20 -10.41 -0.04
N GLN A 258 -12.51 -10.20 -0.21
CA GLN A 258 -13.51 -10.61 0.78
C GLN A 258 -14.04 -12.02 0.55
N SER A 259 -14.19 -12.77 1.64
CA SER A 259 -14.92 -14.05 1.65
C SER A 259 -16.43 -13.81 1.83
N LEU A 260 -17.21 -14.88 1.82
CA LEU A 260 -18.54 -14.87 2.41
C LEU A 260 -18.44 -14.60 3.93
N ASP A 261 -19.51 -14.02 4.51
CA ASP A 261 -19.58 -13.65 5.93
C ASP A 261 -19.38 -14.81 6.91
N SER A 262 -19.65 -16.05 6.46
CA SER A 262 -19.48 -17.25 7.25
C SER A 262 -18.67 -18.28 6.48
N PHE A 263 -17.87 -19.06 7.20
CA PHE A 263 -17.05 -20.09 6.58
C PHE A 263 -17.93 -21.11 5.84
N ASN A 264 -17.70 -21.21 4.54
CA ASN A 264 -18.34 -22.17 3.66
C ASN A 264 -17.26 -22.80 2.77
N THR A 265 -17.17 -24.12 2.72
CA THR A 265 -16.17 -24.81 1.88
C THR A 265 -16.39 -24.59 0.38
N SER A 266 -17.57 -24.10 -0.01
CA SER A 266 -17.92 -23.71 -1.37
C SER A 266 -17.77 -22.21 -1.64
N ASP A 267 -17.13 -21.46 -0.74
CA ASP A 267 -16.80 -20.05 -0.98
C ASP A 267 -16.00 -19.91 -2.29
N PRO A 268 -16.47 -19.11 -3.27
CA PRO A 268 -15.81 -18.96 -4.57
C PRO A 268 -14.42 -18.31 -4.48
N LEU A 269 -14.09 -17.64 -3.36
CA LEU A 269 -12.76 -17.09 -3.11
C LEU A 269 -11.69 -18.19 -3.15
N PHE A 270 -11.93 -19.34 -2.53
CA PHE A 270 -10.89 -20.38 -2.40
C PHE A 270 -10.41 -20.94 -3.76
N PRO A 271 -11.29 -21.40 -4.66
CA PRO A 271 -10.84 -21.83 -5.98
C PRO A 271 -10.35 -20.66 -6.85
N TRP A 272 -10.79 -19.42 -6.61
CA TRP A 272 -10.24 -18.25 -7.31
C TRP A 272 -8.79 -17.98 -6.90
N VAL A 273 -8.47 -18.02 -5.59
CA VAL A 273 -7.11 -17.90 -5.07
C VAL A 273 -6.20 -18.95 -5.70
N ASP A 274 -6.64 -20.21 -5.77
CA ASP A 274 -5.88 -21.30 -6.38
C ASP A 274 -5.58 -21.03 -7.87
N ARG A 275 -6.60 -20.63 -8.65
CA ARG A 275 -6.44 -20.32 -10.09
C ARG A 275 -5.50 -19.14 -10.34
N ILE A 276 -5.63 -18.06 -9.57
CA ILE A 276 -4.84 -16.85 -9.79
C ILE A 276 -3.40 -17.02 -9.29
N SER A 277 -3.19 -17.60 -8.11
CA SER A 277 -1.84 -17.86 -7.60
C SER A 277 -1.07 -18.82 -8.51
N THR A 278 -1.69 -19.90 -8.99
CA THR A 278 -1.10 -20.81 -9.99
C THR A 278 -0.72 -20.07 -11.28
N TYR A 279 -1.59 -19.17 -11.75
CA TYR A 279 -1.32 -18.39 -12.95
C TYR A 279 -0.12 -17.44 -12.77
N ILE A 280 -0.06 -16.72 -11.64
CA ILE A 280 1.08 -15.87 -11.29
C ILE A 280 2.37 -16.70 -11.21
N ARG A 281 2.35 -17.87 -10.55
CA ARG A 281 3.51 -18.77 -10.45
C ARG A 281 4.06 -19.13 -11.82
N SER A 282 3.19 -19.42 -12.78
CA SER A 282 3.61 -19.78 -14.15
C SER A 282 4.35 -18.66 -14.88
N LEU A 283 4.13 -17.40 -14.49
CA LEU A 283 4.74 -16.21 -15.09
C LEU A 283 5.98 -15.71 -14.32
N ALA A 284 6.02 -15.94 -13.00
CA ALA A 284 7.03 -15.43 -12.07
C ALA A 284 7.46 -16.51 -11.06
N PRO A 285 8.21 -17.54 -11.50
CA PRO A 285 8.57 -18.67 -10.64
C PRO A 285 9.59 -18.33 -9.54
N LYS A 286 10.19 -17.12 -9.54
CA LYS A 286 11.26 -16.71 -8.62
C LYS A 286 10.78 -15.82 -7.47
N GLN A 287 9.69 -15.08 -7.67
CA GLN A 287 9.11 -14.19 -6.66
C GLN A 287 8.13 -14.95 -5.78
N LEU A 288 7.90 -14.40 -4.58
CA LEU A 288 6.86 -14.89 -3.69
C LEU A 288 5.47 -14.50 -4.21
N ILE A 289 4.45 -15.21 -3.72
CA ILE A 289 3.04 -14.96 -4.00
C ILE A 289 2.28 -14.89 -2.68
N SER A 290 1.45 -13.87 -2.51
CA SER A 290 0.54 -13.73 -1.35
C SER A 290 -0.86 -13.35 -1.79
N VAL A 291 -1.84 -13.54 -0.91
CA VAL A 291 -3.25 -13.24 -1.24
C VAL A 291 -3.59 -11.77 -0.98
N GLY A 292 -3.11 -11.20 0.12
CA GLY A 292 -3.52 -9.87 0.60
C GLY A 292 -4.77 -9.88 1.48
N LEU A 293 -5.08 -11.03 2.09
CA LEU A 293 -6.20 -11.21 3.00
C LEU A 293 -5.94 -10.46 4.32
N GLU A 294 -6.96 -9.76 4.84
CA GLU A 294 -6.91 -9.09 6.14
C GLU A 294 -6.82 -10.06 7.32
N SER A 295 -7.40 -11.24 7.15
CA SER A 295 -7.52 -12.28 8.18
C SER A 295 -8.44 -11.93 9.36
N LYS A 296 -9.28 -10.89 9.23
CA LYS A 296 -10.38 -10.58 10.15
C LYS A 296 -11.49 -11.63 10.15
N GLN A 297 -11.57 -12.41 9.07
CA GLN A 297 -12.62 -13.40 8.80
C GLN A 297 -12.51 -14.65 9.70
N GLY A 298 -11.40 -14.82 10.41
CA GLY A 298 -11.20 -15.88 11.39
C GLY A 298 -10.46 -17.11 10.88
N GLU A 299 -10.22 -18.05 11.79
CA GLU A 299 -9.26 -19.15 11.63
C GLU A 299 -9.54 -20.06 10.41
N GLN A 300 -10.80 -20.41 10.17
CA GLN A 300 -11.15 -21.36 9.11
C GLN A 300 -10.92 -20.77 7.72
N ILE A 301 -11.32 -19.51 7.52
CA ILE A 301 -11.12 -18.78 6.25
C ILE A 301 -9.64 -18.49 6.04
N PHE A 302 -8.94 -18.04 7.09
CA PHE A 302 -7.47 -17.89 7.07
C PHE A 302 -6.78 -19.15 6.54
N LYS A 303 -7.12 -20.31 7.13
CA LYS A 303 -6.49 -21.59 6.78
C LYS A 303 -6.87 -22.02 5.37
N ALA A 304 -8.12 -21.85 4.96
CA ALA A 304 -8.57 -22.24 3.62
C ALA A 304 -7.88 -21.43 2.51
N VAL A 305 -7.81 -20.10 2.67
CA VAL A 305 -7.16 -19.20 1.72
C VAL A 305 -5.67 -19.49 1.62
N HIS A 306 -4.96 -19.54 2.76
CA HIS A 306 -3.51 -19.62 2.75
C HIS A 306 -2.95 -21.03 2.56
N LYS A 307 -3.79 -22.08 2.54
CA LYS A 307 -3.34 -23.44 2.22
C LYS A 307 -3.13 -23.68 0.73
N ALA A 308 -3.58 -22.77 -0.15
CA ALA A 308 -3.33 -22.85 -1.59
C ALA A 308 -1.83 -23.08 -1.88
N PRO A 309 -1.44 -24.06 -2.71
CA PRO A 309 -0.04 -24.47 -2.85
C PRO A 309 0.91 -23.36 -3.29
N ASP A 310 0.47 -22.50 -4.20
CA ASP A 310 1.29 -21.43 -4.78
C ASP A 310 1.34 -20.15 -3.94
N VAL A 311 0.59 -20.07 -2.84
CA VAL A 311 0.69 -18.96 -1.86
C VAL A 311 1.87 -19.23 -0.93
N ASP A 312 2.89 -18.39 -0.92
CA ASP A 312 4.13 -18.64 -0.16
C ASP A 312 4.02 -18.25 1.32
N TYR A 313 3.28 -17.19 1.63
CA TYR A 313 3.08 -16.70 2.99
C TYR A 313 1.69 -16.09 3.16
N ALA A 314 1.24 -16.03 4.42
CA ALA A 314 -0.05 -15.46 4.80
C ALA A 314 0.06 -13.97 5.14
N THR A 315 -1.05 -13.25 5.05
CA THR A 315 -1.11 -11.81 5.34
C THR A 315 -2.10 -11.52 6.44
N THR A 316 -1.87 -10.44 7.18
CA THR A 316 -2.83 -9.91 8.16
C THR A 316 -2.89 -8.40 8.08
N HIS A 317 -4.09 -7.84 8.24
CA HIS A 317 -4.35 -6.41 8.32
C HIS A 317 -5.05 -6.17 9.68
N CYS A 318 -4.76 -5.08 10.38
CA CYS A 318 -5.38 -4.81 11.69
C CYS A 318 -5.99 -3.41 11.77
N TRP A 319 -7.30 -3.33 11.58
CA TRP A 319 -8.07 -2.08 11.47
C TRP A 319 -9.00 -1.84 12.66
N VAL A 320 -8.41 -1.58 13.83
CA VAL A 320 -9.16 -1.49 15.11
C VAL A 320 -10.28 -0.45 15.11
N GLN A 321 -10.11 0.66 14.40
CA GLN A 321 -11.17 1.67 14.29
C GLN A 321 -12.28 1.23 13.33
N ASN A 322 -11.94 0.75 12.13
CA ASN A 322 -12.93 0.29 11.15
C ASN A 322 -13.77 -0.88 11.70
N TRP A 323 -13.19 -1.71 12.58
CA TRP A 323 -13.87 -2.85 13.20
C TRP A 323 -14.58 -2.52 14.53
N GLY A 324 -14.68 -1.23 14.89
CA GLY A 324 -15.41 -0.76 16.08
C GLY A 324 -14.74 -1.09 17.42
N ILE A 325 -13.45 -1.44 17.41
CA ILE A 325 -12.67 -1.75 18.62
C ILE A 325 -12.13 -0.46 19.27
N TYR A 326 -11.94 0.60 18.48
CA TYR A 326 -11.37 1.87 18.89
C TYR A 326 -12.20 3.05 18.38
N ASP A 327 -12.49 4.02 19.25
CA ASP A 327 -13.13 5.28 18.89
C ASP A 327 -12.11 6.43 18.90
N MET A 328 -11.90 7.08 17.76
CA MET A 328 -10.94 8.17 17.60
C MET A 328 -11.32 9.47 18.32
N TYR A 329 -12.54 9.59 18.83
CA TYR A 329 -12.97 10.74 19.65
C TYR A 329 -12.93 10.46 21.16
N ASN A 330 -12.55 9.24 21.57
CA ASN A 330 -12.46 8.85 22.96
C ASN A 330 -10.99 8.84 23.44
N ALA A 331 -10.61 9.91 24.14
CA ALA A 331 -9.26 10.12 24.68
C ALA A 331 -8.88 9.23 25.88
N SER A 332 -9.74 8.30 26.31
CA SER A 332 -9.48 7.51 27.51
C SER A 332 -8.44 6.42 27.29
N GLU A 333 -7.63 6.17 28.32
CA GLU A 333 -6.69 5.04 28.33
C GLU A 333 -7.41 3.68 28.16
N ALA A 334 -8.65 3.57 28.62
CA ALA A 334 -9.46 2.35 28.46
C ALA A 334 -9.76 2.05 26.98
N ASN A 335 -10.08 3.07 26.17
CA ASN A 335 -10.29 2.94 24.73
C ASN A 335 -9.01 2.45 24.02
N LEU A 336 -7.86 3.06 24.33
CA LEU A 336 -6.56 2.60 23.82
C LEU A 336 -6.23 1.18 24.28
N LYS A 337 -6.49 0.84 25.54
CA LYS A 337 -6.16 -0.48 26.10
C LYS A 337 -6.92 -1.60 25.39
N VAL A 338 -8.20 -1.37 25.08
CA VAL A 338 -9.01 -2.34 24.32
C VAL A 338 -8.40 -2.61 22.94
N ALA A 339 -7.98 -1.57 22.22
CA ALA A 339 -7.30 -1.71 20.93
C ALA A 339 -5.96 -2.47 21.05
N GLN A 340 -5.16 -2.18 22.08
CA GLN A 340 -3.88 -2.84 22.35
C GLN A 340 -4.03 -4.33 22.70
N ASP A 341 -5.04 -4.66 23.52
CA ASP A 341 -5.34 -6.06 23.88
C ASP A 341 -5.83 -6.85 22.68
N PHE A 342 -6.71 -6.24 21.87
CA PHE A 342 -7.15 -6.82 20.62
C PHE A 342 -5.98 -7.09 19.67
N ALA A 343 -5.11 -6.12 19.42
CA ALA A 343 -3.96 -6.29 18.53
C ALA A 343 -3.00 -7.38 19.00
N THR A 344 -2.73 -7.44 20.31
CA THR A 344 -1.87 -8.48 20.89
C THR A 344 -2.47 -9.88 20.69
N ALA A 345 -3.77 -10.03 20.94
CA ALA A 345 -4.48 -11.29 20.73
C ALA A 345 -4.55 -11.66 19.24
N PHE A 346 -4.79 -10.68 18.37
CA PHE A 346 -4.85 -10.86 16.92
C PHE A 346 -3.52 -11.40 16.36
N VAL A 347 -2.39 -10.79 16.74
CA VAL A 347 -1.04 -11.27 16.39
C VAL A 347 -0.80 -12.69 16.92
N ALA A 348 -1.13 -12.97 18.18
CA ALA A 348 -0.93 -14.31 18.75
C ALA A 348 -1.76 -15.39 18.02
N ASN A 349 -3.02 -15.08 17.71
CA ASN A 349 -3.95 -16.01 17.04
C ASN A 349 -3.53 -16.28 15.59
N THR A 350 -3.29 -15.24 14.81
CA THR A 350 -2.89 -15.36 13.40
C THR A 350 -1.52 -16.02 13.24
N SER A 351 -0.58 -15.78 14.17
CA SER A 351 0.68 -16.53 14.22
C SER A 351 0.45 -18.03 14.44
N ARG A 352 -0.47 -18.41 15.34
CA ARG A 352 -0.86 -19.82 15.53
C ARG A 352 -1.45 -20.41 14.25
N TRP A 353 -2.37 -19.70 13.59
CA TRP A 353 -3.00 -20.17 12.35
C TRP A 353 -1.97 -20.38 11.24
N ALA A 354 -1.02 -19.45 11.10
CA ALA A 354 0.07 -19.54 10.14
C ALA A 354 0.99 -20.75 10.40
N ARG A 355 1.31 -21.03 11.68
CA ARG A 355 2.02 -22.25 12.06
C ARG A 355 1.27 -23.53 11.69
N ASP A 356 -0.05 -23.55 11.89
CA ASP A 356 -0.88 -24.71 11.53
C ASP A 356 -0.95 -24.93 10.00
N VAL A 357 -0.88 -23.86 9.22
CA VAL A 357 -0.77 -23.92 7.74
C VAL A 357 0.67 -24.29 7.31
N GLY A 358 1.66 -24.04 8.16
CA GLY A 358 3.08 -24.28 7.86
C GLY A 358 3.71 -23.18 7.01
N LYS A 359 3.19 -21.95 7.07
CA LYS A 359 3.68 -20.81 6.27
C LYS A 359 3.98 -19.59 7.16
N PRO A 360 4.91 -18.70 6.76
CA PRO A 360 5.11 -17.43 7.45
C PRO A 360 3.87 -16.54 7.36
N VAL A 361 3.79 -15.51 8.21
CA VAL A 361 2.74 -14.48 8.13
C VAL A 361 3.31 -13.06 8.21
N PHE A 362 2.78 -12.16 7.40
CA PHE A 362 3.21 -10.76 7.32
C PHE A 362 2.08 -9.83 7.75
N LEU A 363 2.33 -8.97 8.76
CA LEU A 363 1.40 -7.91 9.15
C LEU A 363 1.56 -6.77 8.16
N GLU A 364 0.83 -6.82 7.05
CA GLU A 364 1.09 -5.96 5.91
C GLU A 364 0.24 -4.68 5.88
N GLU A 365 -0.75 -4.56 6.76
CA GLU A 365 -1.43 -3.31 7.06
C GLU A 365 -1.85 -3.24 8.54
N PHE A 366 -1.79 -2.03 9.09
CA PHE A 366 -2.41 -1.66 10.35
C PHE A 366 -2.27 -0.15 10.51
N GLY A 367 -3.26 0.47 11.15
CA GLY A 367 -3.27 1.90 11.37
C GLY A 367 -4.12 2.27 12.59
N MET A 368 -3.95 3.51 13.02
CA MET A 368 -4.78 4.16 14.03
C MET A 368 -4.81 5.65 13.68
N ALA A 369 -5.97 6.28 13.87
CA ALA A 369 -6.11 7.72 13.65
C ALA A 369 -5.17 8.51 14.56
N ARG A 370 -5.00 9.80 14.25
CA ARG A 370 -4.41 10.76 15.19
C ARG A 370 -5.32 10.90 16.41
N ASP A 371 -4.92 11.73 17.35
CA ASP A 371 -5.70 12.07 18.53
C ASP A 371 -6.88 12.99 18.14
N ASN A 372 -7.79 12.49 17.31
CA ASN A 372 -8.83 13.25 16.62
C ASN A 372 -9.82 13.93 17.59
N TRP A 373 -9.89 13.51 18.85
CA TRP A 373 -10.59 14.27 19.90
C TRP A 373 -10.05 15.70 20.06
N GLU A 374 -8.79 15.97 19.73
CA GLU A 374 -8.22 17.34 19.71
C GLU A 374 -8.75 18.18 18.55
N ASN A 375 -9.35 17.55 17.55
CA ASN A 375 -9.93 18.18 16.37
C ASN A 375 -11.47 18.13 16.35
N ALA A 376 -12.13 17.61 17.39
CA ALA A 376 -13.58 17.35 17.38
C ALA A 376 -14.43 18.59 17.05
N ASP A 377 -14.00 19.76 17.52
CA ASP A 377 -14.68 21.05 17.30
C ASP A 377 -14.03 21.90 16.19
N LYS A 378 -13.05 21.37 15.45
CA LYS A 378 -12.37 22.08 14.37
C LYS A 378 -13.10 21.93 13.04
N GLU A 379 -12.70 22.75 12.07
CA GLU A 379 -13.28 22.72 10.71
C GLU A 379 -13.04 21.40 9.95
N TYR A 380 -12.04 20.63 10.38
CA TYR A 380 -11.68 19.37 9.76
C TYR A 380 -11.14 18.38 10.81
N PRO A 381 -11.73 17.17 10.93
CA PRO A 381 -11.31 16.22 11.97
C PRO A 381 -9.90 15.67 11.80
N TYR A 382 -9.37 15.67 10.57
CA TYR A 382 -8.13 14.97 10.21
C TYR A 382 -6.94 15.91 10.02
N LEU A 383 -6.96 17.08 10.66
CA LEU A 383 -5.83 18.01 10.65
C LEU A 383 -4.58 17.37 11.24
N SER A 384 -3.44 17.56 10.58
CA SER A 384 -2.13 17.05 11.02
C SER A 384 -1.66 17.67 12.34
N SER A 385 -2.27 18.80 12.72
CA SER A 385 -2.01 19.47 14.00
C SER A 385 -2.38 18.66 15.25
N ALA A 386 -3.24 17.64 15.14
CA ALA A 386 -3.54 16.75 16.27
C ALA A 386 -2.31 15.90 16.61
N SER A 387 -2.11 15.63 17.90
CA SER A 387 -1.07 14.74 18.37
C SER A 387 -1.35 13.27 17.99
N THR A 388 -0.40 12.37 18.25
CA THR A 388 -0.46 10.95 17.86
C THR A 388 -0.30 10.02 19.06
N THR A 389 -0.65 10.44 20.27
CA THR A 389 -0.26 9.71 21.49
C THR A 389 -0.87 8.30 21.55
N HIS A 390 -2.15 8.14 21.17
CA HIS A 390 -2.77 6.82 21.09
C HIS A 390 -2.20 5.99 19.94
N LYS A 391 -2.04 6.60 18.75
CA LYS A 391 -1.44 5.96 17.57
C LYS A 391 -0.04 5.40 17.88
N ASP A 392 0.82 6.19 18.51
CA ASP A 392 2.19 5.80 18.83
C ASP A 392 2.24 4.68 19.88
N ALA A 393 1.36 4.74 20.89
CA ALA A 393 1.25 3.69 21.90
C ALA A 393 0.70 2.39 21.32
N TYR A 394 -0.25 2.46 20.38
CA TYR A 394 -0.75 1.32 19.64
C TYR A 394 0.31 0.71 18.72
N PHE A 395 1.05 1.54 17.98
CA PHE A 395 2.13 1.09 17.08
C PHE A 395 3.23 0.37 17.86
N ARG A 396 3.66 0.89 19.01
CA ARG A 396 4.61 0.20 19.90
C ARG A 396 4.10 -1.17 20.34
N THR A 397 2.81 -1.30 20.64
CA THR A 397 2.20 -2.57 21.06
C THR A 397 2.19 -3.59 19.92
N ILE A 398 1.59 -3.27 18.77
CA ILE A 398 1.41 -4.26 17.70
C ILE A 398 2.74 -4.64 17.04
N ILE A 399 3.63 -3.65 16.78
CA ILE A 399 4.98 -3.93 16.28
C ILE A 399 5.78 -4.74 17.30
N GLY A 400 5.68 -4.39 18.58
CA GLY A 400 6.33 -5.12 19.67
C GLY A 400 5.86 -6.58 19.76
N ALA A 401 4.56 -6.84 19.57
CA ALA A 401 3.99 -8.18 19.55
C ALA A 401 4.55 -9.02 18.38
N VAL A 402 4.61 -8.45 17.17
CA VAL A 402 5.19 -9.11 15.99
C VAL A 402 6.67 -9.39 16.18
N MET A 403 7.44 -8.43 16.69
CA MET A 403 8.87 -8.61 16.98
C MET A 403 9.10 -9.71 18.03
N ALA A 404 8.28 -9.74 19.09
CA ALA A 404 8.36 -10.75 20.12
C ALA A 404 8.01 -12.14 19.59
N ASP A 405 6.99 -12.26 18.74
CA ASP A 405 6.63 -13.50 18.05
C ASP A 405 7.79 -14.00 17.17
N PHE A 406 8.31 -13.15 16.29
CA PHE A 406 9.45 -13.46 15.44
C PHE A 406 10.65 -13.97 16.26
N LYS A 407 11.07 -13.22 17.29
CA LYS A 407 12.25 -13.58 18.12
C LYS A 407 12.07 -14.89 18.91
N LYS A 408 10.83 -15.35 19.14
CA LYS A 408 10.51 -16.58 19.87
C LYS A 408 10.27 -17.79 18.97
N GLY A 409 10.49 -17.69 17.66
CA GLY A 409 10.22 -18.80 16.73
C GLY A 409 8.80 -18.81 16.16
N GLY A 410 8.02 -17.76 16.37
CA GLY A 410 6.67 -17.62 15.80
C GLY A 410 6.67 -17.35 14.29
N ALA A 411 5.49 -17.27 13.68
CA ALA A 411 5.36 -17.25 12.22
C ALA A 411 5.48 -15.85 11.60
N TYR A 412 5.43 -14.78 12.39
CA TYR A 412 5.50 -13.44 11.84
C TYR A 412 6.86 -13.11 11.24
N VAL A 413 6.89 -12.44 10.09
CA VAL A 413 8.13 -12.06 9.37
C VAL A 413 8.32 -10.56 9.18
N GLY A 414 7.43 -9.73 9.71
CA GLY A 414 7.58 -8.28 9.66
C GLY A 414 6.28 -7.52 9.81
N THR A 415 6.39 -6.20 9.70
CA THR A 415 5.26 -5.26 9.74
C THR A 415 5.35 -4.25 8.61
N CYS A 416 4.19 -3.71 8.22
CA CYS A 416 4.05 -2.67 7.20
C CYS A 416 2.91 -1.73 7.60
N PRO A 417 3.17 -0.67 8.39
CA PRO A 417 2.15 0.29 8.78
C PRO A 417 1.46 0.92 7.56
N TRP A 418 0.18 1.23 7.73
CA TRP A 418 -0.59 2.04 6.79
C TRP A 418 -0.77 3.47 7.33
N ALA A 419 -0.45 4.51 6.57
CA ALA A 419 0.36 4.50 5.34
C ALA A 419 1.22 5.76 5.27
N TYR A 420 2.33 5.70 4.53
CA TYR A 420 3.26 6.82 4.49
C TYR A 420 2.74 7.96 3.63
N GLY A 421 2.28 9.04 4.27
CA GLY A 421 1.84 10.29 3.62
C GLY A 421 2.99 11.25 3.34
N GLY A 422 4.12 11.07 4.05
CA GLY A 422 5.36 11.78 3.80
C GLY A 422 5.25 13.28 4.08
N ILE A 423 5.65 14.10 3.10
CA ILE A 423 5.73 15.57 3.25
C ILE A 423 4.42 16.29 2.90
N TRP A 424 3.42 15.57 2.41
CA TRP A 424 2.11 16.15 2.13
C TRP A 424 1.31 16.33 3.44
N ARG A 425 0.39 17.29 3.44
CA ARG A 425 -0.47 17.60 4.59
C ARG A 425 -1.89 17.98 4.13
N PRO A 426 -2.94 17.61 4.89
CA PRO A 426 -4.32 17.96 4.57
C PRO A 426 -4.55 19.47 4.54
N GLU A 427 -3.81 20.23 5.34
CA GLU A 427 -3.84 21.69 5.37
C GLU A 427 -3.53 22.35 4.03
N THR A 428 -2.91 21.62 3.08
CA THR A 428 -2.72 22.12 1.72
C THR A 428 -4.05 22.33 0.98
N GLN A 429 -5.06 21.50 1.23
CA GLN A 429 -6.43 21.60 0.71
C GLN A 429 -6.55 21.72 -0.82
N VAL A 430 -5.51 21.39 -1.57
CA VAL A 430 -5.48 21.59 -3.02
C VAL A 430 -5.41 20.24 -3.69
N MET A 431 -6.44 19.93 -4.47
CA MET A 431 -6.38 18.84 -5.44
C MET A 431 -5.49 19.24 -6.62
N ASN A 432 -4.76 18.28 -7.17
CA ASN A 432 -4.09 18.47 -8.46
C ASN A 432 -5.12 18.55 -9.61
N GLU A 433 -4.65 18.75 -10.84
CA GLU A 433 -5.49 18.85 -12.03
C GLU A 433 -6.30 17.58 -12.36
N PHE A 434 -6.00 16.46 -11.69
CA PHE A 434 -6.72 15.19 -11.80
C PHE A 434 -7.72 14.96 -10.65
N GLY A 435 -7.91 15.95 -9.77
CA GLY A 435 -8.80 15.83 -8.61
C GLY A 435 -8.21 15.02 -7.46
N MET A 436 -6.90 14.77 -7.45
CA MET A 436 -6.24 13.96 -6.44
C MET A 436 -5.51 14.77 -5.38
N VAL A 437 -5.54 14.27 -4.16
CA VAL A 437 -4.57 14.56 -3.11
C VAL A 437 -3.77 13.29 -2.88
N TRP A 438 -2.46 13.31 -3.15
CA TRP A 438 -1.61 12.14 -2.93
C TRP A 438 -1.22 12.08 -1.44
N ALA A 439 -2.17 11.73 -0.58
CA ALA A 439 -1.94 11.34 0.80
C ALA A 439 -1.51 9.86 0.88
N GLY A 440 -1.24 9.38 2.08
CA GLY A 440 -1.20 7.96 2.43
C GLY A 440 -2.60 7.35 2.55
N ASP A 441 -3.65 8.15 2.72
CA ASP A 441 -5.05 7.71 2.63
C ASP A 441 -5.55 7.75 1.17
N PRO A 442 -6.06 6.64 0.59
CA PRO A 442 -6.57 6.59 -0.77
C PRO A 442 -7.83 7.44 -0.98
N PRO A 443 -8.21 7.75 -2.23
CA PRO A 443 -9.27 8.73 -2.52
C PRO A 443 -10.69 8.39 -2.04
N HIS A 444 -10.94 7.16 -1.56
CA HIS A 444 -12.19 6.81 -0.89
C HIS A 444 -12.20 7.13 0.62
N GLU A 445 -11.08 7.54 1.18
CA GLU A 445 -10.89 7.85 2.60
C GLU A 445 -10.55 9.33 2.79
N SER A 446 -10.80 9.84 3.99
CA SER A 446 -10.44 11.22 4.30
C SER A 446 -8.92 11.37 4.33
N PRO A 447 -8.34 12.35 3.63
CA PRO A 447 -6.91 12.52 3.60
C PRO A 447 -6.38 13.08 4.93
N GLY A 448 -5.49 12.34 5.60
CA GLY A 448 -5.03 12.62 6.95
C GLY A 448 -5.61 11.70 8.03
N TRP A 449 -6.40 10.70 7.64
CA TRP A 449 -6.97 9.73 8.58
C TRP A 449 -5.90 8.83 9.20
N TYR A 450 -5.20 8.04 8.38
CA TYR A 450 -4.16 7.12 8.81
C TYR A 450 -2.75 7.54 8.41
N ASP A 451 -2.61 8.61 7.64
CA ASP A 451 -1.33 9.21 7.25
C ASP A 451 -0.25 9.15 8.35
N LEU A 452 0.93 8.70 7.91
CA LEU A 452 2.20 8.79 8.65
C LEU A 452 3.03 9.88 7.98
N TYR A 453 3.17 11.00 8.67
CA TYR A 453 3.98 12.11 8.18
C TYR A 453 5.46 11.93 8.49
N ASP A 454 6.30 12.67 7.77
CA ASP A 454 7.75 12.59 7.89
C ASP A 454 8.29 13.01 9.27
N ASP A 455 7.55 13.83 10.01
CA ASP A 455 7.87 14.30 11.36
C ASP A 455 7.09 13.58 12.48
N ASP A 456 6.25 12.59 12.16
CA ASP A 456 5.53 11.80 13.17
C ASP A 456 6.45 10.79 13.88
N GLU A 457 6.18 10.55 15.17
CA GLU A 457 6.91 9.58 15.99
C GLU A 457 6.81 8.14 15.47
N ALA A 458 5.78 7.84 14.67
CA ALA A 458 5.64 6.57 13.97
C ALA A 458 6.89 6.19 13.16
N MET A 459 7.54 7.15 12.49
CA MET A 459 8.77 6.90 11.73
C MET A 459 9.93 6.49 12.64
N ASN A 460 10.03 7.08 13.83
CA ASN A 460 11.00 6.67 14.84
C ASN A 460 10.70 5.28 15.42
N ILE A 461 9.41 4.92 15.58
CA ILE A 461 9.02 3.56 15.99
C ILE A 461 9.51 2.53 14.97
N VAL A 462 9.27 2.77 13.68
CA VAL A 462 9.74 1.90 12.58
C VAL A 462 11.28 1.79 12.59
N ALA A 463 11.99 2.91 12.76
CA ALA A 463 13.45 2.89 12.84
C ALA A 463 13.98 2.11 14.05
N ARG A 464 13.29 2.16 15.20
CA ARG A 464 13.67 1.36 16.38
C ARG A 464 13.40 -0.13 16.17
N GLN A 465 12.29 -0.50 15.53
CA GLN A 465 12.03 -1.89 15.12
C GLN A 465 13.17 -2.42 14.26
N GLN A 466 13.55 -1.69 13.21
CA GLN A 466 14.63 -2.10 12.31
C GLN A 466 15.94 -2.35 13.07
N LYS A 467 16.35 -1.39 13.91
CA LYS A 467 17.60 -1.47 14.67
C LYS A 467 17.61 -2.65 15.63
N ASP A 468 16.51 -2.87 16.35
CA ASP A 468 16.40 -3.98 17.29
C ASP A 468 16.44 -5.33 16.59
N VAL A 469 15.62 -5.54 15.55
CA VAL A 469 15.59 -6.81 14.82
C VAL A 469 16.93 -7.09 14.13
N ALA A 470 17.53 -6.10 13.48
CA ALA A 470 18.85 -6.26 12.87
C ALA A 470 19.92 -6.66 13.90
N ALA A 471 19.92 -6.05 15.09
CA ALA A 471 20.82 -6.41 16.17
C ALA A 471 20.55 -7.83 16.71
N TRP A 472 19.28 -8.23 16.80
CA TRP A 472 18.90 -9.58 17.19
C TRP A 472 19.34 -10.62 16.16
N ILE A 473 19.10 -10.39 14.86
CA ILE A 473 19.53 -11.27 13.78
C ILE A 473 21.05 -11.45 13.85
N LYS A 474 21.82 -10.35 13.88
CA LYS A 474 23.29 -10.40 13.94
C LYS A 474 23.83 -11.26 15.09
N ARG A 475 23.19 -11.23 16.27
CA ARG A 475 23.60 -12.04 17.44
C ARG A 475 23.24 -13.53 17.30
N ASN A 476 22.18 -13.84 16.57
CA ASN A 476 21.64 -15.20 16.45
C ASN A 476 22.05 -15.90 15.14
N SER A 477 22.54 -15.17 14.13
CA SER A 477 23.07 -15.74 12.88
C SER A 477 24.29 -16.65 13.08
N THR A 478 25.00 -16.53 14.21
CA THR A 478 26.16 -17.40 14.55
C THR A 478 25.75 -18.74 15.17
N HIS A 479 24.46 -18.94 15.47
CA HIS A 479 23.96 -20.12 16.22
C HIS A 479 23.05 -21.04 15.40
N GLY A 480 22.96 -20.86 14.06
CA GLY A 480 22.28 -21.81 13.17
C GLY A 480 20.75 -21.83 13.28
N TYR A 481 20.12 -20.67 13.09
CA TYR A 481 18.66 -20.53 12.91
C TYR A 481 18.22 -20.61 11.44
#